data_AF-A0A815RG95-F1
#
_entry.id   AF-A0A815RG95-F1
#
_cell.length_a   1.000
_cell.length_b   1.000
_cell.length_c   1.000
_cell.angle_alpha   90.00
_cell.angle_beta   90.00
_cell.angle_gamma   90.00
#
_symmetry.space_group_name_H-M   'P 1'
#
loop_
_entity.id
_entity.type
_entity.pdbx_description
1 polymer ?
#
loop_
_entity_poly.entity_id
_entity_poly.type
_entity_poly.pdbx_seq_one_letter_code
_entity_poly.pdbx_strand_id
1 'polypeptide(L)'
;MPMFRFDLDTVSSTFVKIPGLLISVNHETPMLYKIHFSAGCYMPQFVHSYIHFMINDMILIDNKLLPNTNNRHTYVPKLGNDLFQVDSHGASFMRSSDTAGTYYTCTKYELVYLPPNLHVIEAVVRTDHPSLYIHTGTLTVELTQYTQDAR
;
A
#
# COMPACT_ATOMS: atom_id res chain seq x y z
N MET A 1 23.54 -2.17 6.62
CA MET A 1 22.72 -1.22 5.85
C MET A 1 21.92 -0.37 6.83
N PRO A 2 21.72 0.94 6.59
CA PRO A 2 20.97 1.79 7.53
C PRO A 2 19.52 1.34 7.62
N MET A 3 19.05 1.13 8.86
CA MET A 3 17.67 0.78 9.18
C MET A 3 16.90 2.07 9.43
N PHE A 4 15.98 2.43 8.56
CA PHE A 4 15.06 3.54 8.80
C PHE A 4 13.96 3.05 9.75
N ARG A 5 14.03 3.48 11.01
CA ARG A 5 12.99 3.24 11.98
C ARG A 5 11.84 4.21 11.71
N PHE A 6 10.70 3.66 11.33
CA PHE A 6 9.43 4.39 11.31
C PHE A 6 8.70 4.10 12.61
N ASP A 7 8.82 5.01 13.57
CA ASP A 7 7.93 5.02 14.71
C ASP A 7 6.59 5.60 14.25
N LEU A 8 5.63 4.72 14.00
CA LEU A 8 4.23 5.13 13.93
C LEU A 8 3.77 5.35 15.35
N ASP A 9 3.96 6.57 15.88
CA ASP A 9 3.64 6.94 17.27
C ASP A 9 2.17 6.69 17.68
N THR A 10 1.29 6.34 16.74
CA THR A 10 -0.14 6.12 16.99
C THR A 10 -0.71 4.98 16.18
N VAL A 11 -1.50 4.12 16.84
CA VAL A 11 -2.56 3.32 16.21
C VAL A 11 -3.36 4.26 15.32
N SER A 12 -3.22 4.13 14.00
CA SER A 12 -3.83 5.08 13.08
C SER A 12 -5.21 4.59 12.64
N SER A 13 -6.21 5.45 12.83
CA SER A 13 -7.55 5.24 12.25
C SER A 13 -7.58 5.51 10.75
N THR A 14 -6.57 6.22 10.21
CA THR A 14 -6.36 6.54 8.80
C THR A 14 -5.12 5.84 8.23
N PHE A 15 -4.95 5.92 6.91
CA PHE A 15 -3.68 5.56 6.27
C PHE A 15 -2.67 6.70 6.40
N VAL A 16 -1.44 6.36 6.76
CA VAL A 16 -0.31 7.28 6.90
C VAL A 16 0.73 7.01 5.80
N LYS A 17 1.32 8.09 5.29
CA LYS A 17 2.36 8.02 4.24
C LYS A 17 3.61 7.32 4.77
N ILE A 18 4.18 6.41 3.98
CA ILE A 18 5.49 5.82 4.28
C ILE A 18 6.56 6.76 3.70
N PRO A 19 7.38 7.43 4.53
CA PRO A 19 8.34 8.41 4.04
C PRO A 19 9.35 7.82 3.06
N GLY A 20 9.62 8.55 1.98
CA GLY A 20 10.53 8.13 0.91
C GLY A 20 9.90 7.20 -0.14
N LEU A 21 8.64 6.79 0.01
CA LEU A 21 7.92 5.96 -0.97
C LEU A 21 6.86 6.76 -1.72
N LEU A 22 7.37 7.64 -2.58
CA LEU A 22 6.64 8.64 -3.35
C LEU A 22 7.16 8.62 -4.79
N ILE A 23 6.26 8.63 -5.76
CA ILE A 23 6.57 8.87 -7.17
C ILE A 23 5.61 9.93 -7.71
N SER A 24 6.15 10.93 -8.38
CA SER A 24 5.38 11.89 -9.16
C SER A 24 5.51 11.57 -10.65
N VAL A 25 4.38 11.45 -11.33
CA VAL A 25 4.30 11.15 -12.76
C VAL A 25 3.43 12.20 -13.44
N ASN A 26 3.88 12.76 -14.56
CA ASN A 26 3.08 13.66 -15.37
C ASN A 26 3.00 13.14 -16.81
N HIS A 27 1.80 13.17 -17.40
CA HIS A 27 1.59 12.78 -18.79
C HIS A 27 0.40 13.51 -19.42
N GLU A 28 0.42 13.64 -20.74
CA GLU A 28 -0.54 14.45 -21.51
C GLU A 28 -1.75 13.65 -22.04
N THR A 29 -1.67 12.32 -22.02
CA THR A 29 -2.74 11.41 -22.47
C THR A 29 -3.14 10.48 -21.33
N PRO A 30 -4.39 9.96 -21.28
CA PRO A 30 -4.72 8.93 -20.29
C PRO A 30 -3.77 7.73 -20.34
N MET A 31 -3.40 7.17 -19.19
CA MET A 31 -2.46 6.04 -19.10
C MET A 31 -2.93 4.99 -18.09
N LEU A 32 -2.58 3.73 -18.37
CA LEU A 32 -2.66 2.64 -17.40
C LEU A 32 -1.37 2.61 -16.56
N TYR A 33 -1.53 2.70 -15.24
CA TYR A 33 -0.46 2.66 -14.26
C TYR A 33 -0.35 1.26 -13.69
N LYS A 34 0.81 0.63 -13.82
CA LYS A 34 1.17 -0.58 -13.07
C LYS A 34 2.01 -0.16 -11.88
N ILE A 35 1.39 -0.13 -10.70
CA ILE A 35 2.01 0.33 -9.47
C ILE A 35 2.46 -0.91 -8.70
N HIS A 36 3.74 -0.94 -8.33
CA HIS A 36 4.31 -2.02 -7.55
C HIS A 36 5.06 -1.49 -6.35
N PHE A 37 4.81 -2.09 -5.20
CA PHE A 37 5.54 -1.87 -3.96
C PHE A 37 6.12 -3.18 -3.43
N SER A 38 7.34 -3.10 -2.91
CA SER A 38 7.99 -4.19 -2.18
C SER A 38 8.77 -3.62 -1.00
N ALA A 39 8.70 -4.25 0.17
CA ALA A 39 9.49 -3.88 1.34
C ALA A 39 9.74 -5.08 2.26
N GLY A 40 10.76 -4.99 3.10
CA GLY A 40 10.88 -5.84 4.29
C GLY A 40 10.14 -5.19 5.46
N CYS A 41 9.21 -5.89 6.09
CA CYS A 41 8.42 -5.39 7.21
C CYS A 41 8.72 -6.24 8.45
N TYR A 42 9.12 -5.60 9.56
CA TYR A 42 9.12 -6.24 10.86
C TYR A 42 7.84 -5.90 11.61
N MET A 43 7.10 -6.93 11.97
CA MET A 43 5.87 -6.83 12.73
C MET A 43 6.08 -7.39 14.14
N PRO A 44 5.78 -6.62 15.19
CA PRO A 44 5.70 -7.16 16.53
C PRO A 44 4.54 -8.15 16.66
N GLN A 45 4.49 -8.82 17.81
CA GLN A 45 3.51 -9.84 18.16
C GLN A 45 2.06 -9.35 18.01
N PHE A 46 1.22 -10.17 17.37
CA PHE A 46 -0.24 -9.98 17.23
C PHE A 46 -0.68 -8.66 16.56
N VAL A 47 0.13 -8.15 15.61
CA VAL A 47 -0.18 -6.93 14.86
C VAL A 47 -0.86 -7.24 13.53
N HIS A 48 -1.80 -6.40 13.14
CA HIS A 48 -2.36 -6.32 11.79
C HIS A 48 -1.91 -5.03 11.10
N SER A 49 -1.51 -5.14 9.84
CA SER A 49 -1.12 -3.97 9.05
C SER A 49 -1.57 -4.10 7.61
N TYR A 50 -1.95 -2.96 7.04
CA TYR A 50 -2.57 -2.84 5.73
C TYR A 50 -1.77 -1.84 4.92
N ILE A 51 -1.28 -2.28 3.76
CA ILE A 51 -0.60 -1.40 2.80
C ILE A 51 -1.57 -1.06 1.67
N HIS A 52 -1.70 0.23 1.37
CA HIS A 52 -2.42 0.76 0.22
C HIS A 52 -1.54 1.69 -0.61
N PHE A 53 -2.03 2.05 -1.79
CA PHE A 53 -1.53 3.21 -2.53
C PHE A 53 -2.45 4.39 -2.32
N MET A 54 -1.88 5.58 -2.34
CA MET A 54 -2.60 6.83 -2.37
C MET A 54 -2.18 7.61 -3.61
N ILE A 55 -3.15 8.19 -4.31
CA ILE A 55 -2.96 8.95 -5.54
C ILE A 55 -3.64 10.29 -5.35
N ASN A 56 -2.87 11.38 -5.39
CA ASN A 56 -3.37 12.75 -5.15
C ASN A 56 -4.22 12.84 -3.86
N ASP A 57 -3.67 12.31 -2.75
CA ASP A 57 -4.31 12.23 -1.43
C ASP A 57 -5.63 11.41 -1.35
N MET A 58 -5.92 10.60 -2.37
CA MET A 58 -7.03 9.62 -2.37
C MET A 58 -6.51 8.19 -2.35
N ILE A 59 -7.09 7.34 -1.51
CA ILE A 59 -6.67 5.93 -1.39
C ILE A 59 -7.16 5.17 -2.63
N LEU A 60 -6.27 4.38 -3.22
CA LEU A 60 -6.59 3.41 -4.25
C LEU A 60 -7.05 2.09 -3.61
N ILE A 61 -8.30 1.72 -3.88
CA ILE A 61 -8.95 0.47 -3.45
C ILE A 61 -9.72 -0.09 -4.64
N ASP A 62 -9.44 -1.32 -5.08
CA ASP A 62 -10.08 -1.95 -6.25
C ASP A 62 -10.14 -1.05 -7.48
N ASN A 63 -9.03 -0.39 -7.83
CA ASN A 63 -8.94 0.54 -8.95
C ASN A 63 -9.84 1.78 -8.84
N LYS A 64 -10.39 2.06 -7.65
CA LYS A 64 -11.18 3.26 -7.34
C LYS A 64 -10.41 4.16 -6.40
N LEU A 65 -10.51 5.47 -6.64
CA LEU A 65 -9.97 6.50 -5.77
C LEU A 65 -11.03 6.91 -4.76
N LEU A 66 -10.74 6.67 -3.49
CA LEU A 66 -11.62 6.94 -2.36
C LEU A 66 -10.98 7.96 -1.42
N PRO A 67 -11.77 8.81 -0.76
CA PRO A 67 -11.25 9.71 0.27
C PRO A 67 -10.51 8.95 1.38
N ASN A 68 -9.35 9.45 1.83
CA ASN A 68 -8.65 8.93 3.00
C ASN A 68 -9.40 9.30 4.29
N THR A 69 -10.49 8.59 4.55
CA THR A 69 -11.37 8.84 5.71
C THR A 69 -11.17 7.80 6.79
N ASN A 70 -11.59 8.15 8.02
CA ASN A 70 -11.59 7.26 9.18
C ASN A 70 -12.50 6.02 9.03
N ASN A 71 -13.29 5.93 7.96
CA ASN A 71 -14.12 4.77 7.71
C ASN A 71 -13.19 3.59 7.44
N ARG A 72 -13.30 2.55 8.28
CA ARG A 72 -12.65 1.26 8.04
C ARG A 72 -13.10 0.74 6.67
N HIS A 73 -12.25 0.91 5.67
CA HIS A 73 -12.26 0.08 4.47
C HIS A 73 -11.59 -1.28 4.71
N THR A 74 -11.27 -1.58 5.97
CA THR A 74 -10.66 -2.83 6.40
C THR A 74 -11.75 -3.89 6.61
N TYR A 75 -11.91 -4.74 5.62
CA TYR A 75 -12.51 -6.05 5.85
C TYR A 75 -11.41 -6.98 6.34
N VAL A 76 -11.48 -7.39 7.60
CA VAL A 76 -10.69 -8.52 8.09
C VAL A 76 -11.30 -9.75 7.40
N PRO A 77 -10.61 -10.36 6.41
CA PRO A 77 -11.18 -11.52 5.77
C PRO A 77 -11.30 -12.64 6.82
N LYS A 78 -12.44 -13.33 6.88
CA LYS A 78 -12.57 -14.54 7.71
C LYS A 78 -11.72 -15.63 7.06
N LEU A 79 -10.48 -15.81 7.49
CA LEU A 79 -9.55 -16.72 6.84
C LEU A 79 -8.68 -17.50 7.83
N GLY A 80 -8.37 -18.74 7.45
CA GLY A 80 -7.53 -19.70 8.16
C GLY A 80 -6.03 -19.34 8.17
N ASN A 81 -5.21 -20.28 8.65
CA ASN A 81 -3.84 -20.12 9.17
C ASN A 81 -2.74 -19.56 8.24
N ASP A 82 -3.04 -18.99 7.08
CA ASP A 82 -2.01 -18.50 6.14
C ASP A 82 -1.63 -17.02 6.35
N LEU A 83 -0.33 -16.74 6.27
CA LEU A 83 0.36 -15.55 6.79
C LEU A 83 0.43 -14.34 5.82
N PHE A 84 0.04 -14.49 4.56
CA PHE A 84 -0.08 -13.40 3.58
C PHE A 84 -1.38 -13.57 2.81
N GLN A 85 -2.30 -12.62 2.95
CA GLN A 85 -3.59 -12.67 2.27
C GLN A 85 -3.84 -11.30 1.64
N VAL A 86 -4.35 -11.28 0.41
CA VAL A 86 -4.89 -10.07 -0.21
C VAL A 86 -6.34 -9.98 0.25
N ASP A 87 -6.76 -8.85 0.82
CA ASP A 87 -8.18 -8.70 1.17
C ASP A 87 -9.05 -8.60 -0.09
N SER A 88 -10.36 -8.75 0.06
CA SER A 88 -11.29 -8.69 -1.07
C SER A 88 -11.37 -7.32 -1.76
N HIS A 89 -10.57 -6.34 -1.30
CA HIS A 89 -10.52 -4.97 -1.78
C HIS A 89 -9.09 -4.53 -2.20
N GLY A 90 -8.20 -5.50 -2.39
CA GLY A 90 -6.86 -5.31 -2.92
C GLY A 90 -5.79 -4.96 -1.90
N ALA A 91 -6.07 -4.75 -0.61
CA ALA A 91 -5.04 -4.42 0.38
C ALA A 91 -4.05 -5.57 0.55
N SER A 92 -2.75 -5.26 0.61
CA SER A 92 -1.76 -6.24 1.09
C SER A 92 -1.86 -6.28 2.61
N PHE A 93 -2.46 -7.35 3.12
CA PHE A 93 -2.65 -7.59 4.54
C PHE A 93 -1.49 -8.42 5.09
N MET A 94 -0.90 -7.92 6.18
CA MET A 94 0.14 -8.60 6.92
C MET A 94 -0.36 -8.87 8.34
N ARG A 95 -0.11 -10.09 8.82
CA ARG A 95 -0.48 -10.53 10.17
C ARG A 95 0.68 -11.27 10.79
N SER A 96 1.08 -10.87 12.00
CA SER A 96 1.95 -11.70 12.84
C SER A 96 1.10 -12.55 13.79
N SER A 97 1.25 -13.86 13.73
CA SER A 97 0.75 -14.80 14.74
C SER A 97 1.83 -15.24 15.72
N ASP A 98 3.05 -14.73 15.56
CA ASP A 98 4.25 -15.11 16.31
C ASP A 98 4.36 -14.32 17.62
N THR A 99 4.91 -14.94 18.64
CA THR A 99 5.13 -14.34 19.96
C THR A 99 6.41 -13.51 20.04
N ALA A 100 7.35 -13.68 19.10
CA ALA A 100 8.64 -12.96 19.10
C ALA A 100 8.71 -11.77 18.12
N GLY A 101 7.66 -11.55 17.33
CA GLY A 101 7.70 -10.65 16.18
C GLY A 101 8.55 -11.21 15.04
N THR A 102 8.19 -10.90 13.80
CA THR A 102 8.73 -11.60 12.64
C THR A 102 8.99 -10.62 11.50
N TYR A 103 10.07 -10.87 10.75
CA TYR A 103 10.36 -10.16 9.51
C TYR A 103 9.66 -10.85 8.34
N TYR A 104 9.08 -10.04 7.47
CA TYR A 104 8.36 -10.48 6.30
C TYR A 104 8.70 -9.64 5.08
N THR A 105 8.62 -10.23 3.89
CA THR A 105 8.58 -9.43 2.66
C THR A 105 7.13 -9.10 2.34
N CYS A 106 6.82 -7.80 2.25
CA CYS A 106 5.54 -7.31 1.79
C CYS A 106 5.64 -6.89 0.33
N THR A 107 4.70 -7.34 -0.49
CA THR A 107 4.55 -6.87 -1.87
C THR A 107 3.11 -6.48 -2.16
N LYS A 108 2.91 -5.44 -2.98
CA LYS A 108 1.59 -5.01 -3.45
C LYS A 108 1.66 -4.60 -4.92
N TYR A 109 0.68 -5.02 -5.69
CA TYR A 109 0.51 -4.67 -7.10
C TYR A 109 -0.88 -4.10 -7.33
N GLU A 110 -0.99 -3.02 -8.10
CA GLU A 110 -2.27 -2.42 -8.49
C GLU A 110 -2.21 -1.91 -9.94
N LEU A 111 -3.36 -1.88 -10.60
CA LEU A 111 -3.52 -1.46 -11.99
C LEU A 111 -4.61 -0.41 -12.12
N VAL A 112 -4.25 0.87 -12.22
CA VAL A 112 -5.22 1.97 -12.26
C VAL A 112 -5.11 2.76 -13.56
N TYR A 113 -6.26 3.08 -14.16
CA TYR A 113 -6.31 3.97 -15.31
C TYR A 113 -6.54 5.40 -14.85
N LEU A 114 -5.63 6.30 -15.21
CA LEU A 114 -5.68 7.69 -14.78
C LEU A 114 -5.78 8.64 -15.99
N PRO A 115 -6.55 9.75 -15.86
CA PRO A 115 -6.64 10.78 -16.88
C PRO A 115 -5.29 11.49 -17.06
N PRO A 116 -5.11 12.29 -18.13
CA PRO A 116 -3.96 13.21 -18.21
C PRO A 116 -3.88 14.06 -16.95
N ASN A 117 -2.66 14.37 -16.52
CA ASN A 117 -2.25 15.36 -15.50
C ASN A 117 -1.05 14.83 -14.69
N LEU A 118 -0.60 15.66 -13.75
CA LEU A 118 0.30 15.25 -12.68
C LEU A 118 -0.43 14.37 -11.67
N HIS A 119 0.16 13.22 -11.38
CA HIS A 119 -0.27 12.29 -10.34
C HIS A 119 0.87 12.05 -9.36
N VAL A 120 0.54 12.15 -8.08
CA VAL A 120 1.42 11.86 -6.96
C VAL A 120 0.99 10.54 -6.34
N ILE A 121 1.84 9.53 -6.41
CA ILE A 121 1.58 8.16 -5.95
C ILE A 121 2.44 7.89 -4.73
N GLU A 122 1.81 7.44 -3.65
CA GLU A 122 2.46 7.18 -2.38
C GLU A 122 2.09 5.78 -1.87
N ALA A 123 3.05 5.08 -1.27
CA ALA A 123 2.73 3.92 -0.46
C ALA A 123 2.29 4.39 0.93
N VAL A 124 1.15 3.90 1.39
CA VAL A 124 0.57 4.26 2.69
C VAL A 124 0.31 3.00 3.50
N VAL A 125 0.40 3.15 4.82
CA VAL A 125 0.18 2.06 5.76
C VAL A 125 -0.86 2.43 6.79
N ARG A 126 -1.59 1.42 7.27
CA ARG A 126 -2.39 1.51 8.47
C ARG A 126 -2.06 0.31 9.33
N THR A 127 -1.86 0.53 10.62
CA THR A 127 -1.58 -0.53 11.59
C THR A 127 -2.47 -0.34 12.81
N ASP A 128 -2.90 -1.46 13.41
CA ASP A 128 -3.62 -1.46 14.67
C ASP A 128 -2.68 -1.46 15.89
N HIS A 129 -1.37 -1.34 15.67
CA HIS A 129 -0.35 -1.33 16.71
C HIS A 129 0.62 -0.15 16.53
N PRO A 130 1.12 0.48 17.60
CA PRO A 130 2.05 1.63 17.54
C PRO A 130 3.47 1.26 17.07
N SER A 131 3.68 0.05 16.53
CA SER A 131 5.02 -0.39 16.15
C SER A 131 4.91 -1.29 14.93
N LEU A 132 5.31 -0.73 13.79
CA LEU A 132 5.49 -1.44 12.53
C LEU A 132 6.74 -0.84 11.88
N TYR A 133 7.67 -1.68 11.47
CA TYR A 133 8.92 -1.22 10.88
C TYR A 133 8.95 -1.63 9.42
N ILE A 134 9.10 -0.65 8.52
CA ILE A 134 9.22 -0.89 7.09
C ILE A 134 10.65 -0.54 6.66
N HIS A 135 11.37 -1.54 6.18
CA HIS A 135 12.74 -1.49 5.72
C HIS A 135 12.82 -1.74 4.21
N THR A 136 13.79 -1.11 3.54
CA THR A 136 14.10 -1.36 2.11
C THR A 136 12.89 -1.27 1.19
N GLY A 137 11.96 -0.35 1.47
CA GLY A 137 10.81 -0.13 0.62
C GLY A 137 11.22 0.37 -0.76
N THR A 138 10.62 -0.20 -1.80
CA THR A 138 10.69 0.28 -3.18
C THR A 138 9.28 0.48 -3.68
N LEU A 139 9.01 1.62 -4.29
CA LEU A 139 7.81 1.91 -5.05
C LEU A 139 8.24 2.10 -6.51
N THR A 140 7.53 1.49 -7.44
CA THR A 140 7.79 1.58 -8.88
C THR A 140 6.48 1.75 -9.63
N VAL A 141 6.51 2.53 -10.71
CA VAL A 141 5.35 2.78 -11.56
C VAL A 141 5.77 2.58 -13.01
N GLU A 142 5.09 1.67 -13.71
CA GLU A 142 5.20 1.51 -15.16
C GLU A 142 3.96 2.11 -15.82
N LEU A 143 4.17 2.87 -16.90
CA LEU A 143 3.09 3.48 -17.67
C LEU A 143 2.90 2.76 -18.98
N THR A 144 1.65 2.43 -19.29
CA THR A 144 1.27 1.88 -20.60
C THR A 144 0.20 2.78 -21.19
N GLN A 145 0.46 3.34 -22.37
CA GLN A 145 -0.55 4.08 -23.12
C GLN A 145 -1.62 3.10 -23.61
N TYR A 146 -2.89 3.41 -23.37
CA TYR A 146 -3.99 2.63 -23.91
C TYR A 146 -4.29 3.13 -25.33
N THR A 147 -3.73 2.48 -26.35
CA THR A 147 -4.11 2.73 -27.74
C THR A 147 -5.41 1.99 -28.02
N GLN A 148 -6.50 2.72 -28.30
CA GLN A 148 -7.80 2.15 -28.65
C GLN A 148 -7.83 1.45 -30.02
N ASP A 149 -6.71 1.38 -30.74
CA ASP A 149 -6.61 0.84 -32.09
C ASP A 149 -6.45 -0.69 -32.10
N ALA A 150 -7.46 -1.41 -31.59
CA ALA A 150 -7.58 -2.86 -31.76
C ALA A 150 -9.04 -3.29 -31.87
N ARG A 151 -9.82 -2.65 -32.74
CA ARG A 151 -11.05 -3.21 -33.33
C ARG A 151 -11.25 -2.72 -34.76
#